data_AF-A0A4R8DJH8-F1
#
_entry.id   AF-A0A4R8DJH8-F1
#
_cell.length_a   1.000
_cell.length_b   1.000
_cell.length_c   1.000
_cell.angle_alpha   90.00
_cell.angle_beta   90.00
_cell.angle_gamma   90.00
#
_symmetry.space_group_name_H-M   'P 1'
#
loop_
_entity.id
_entity.type
_entity.pdbx_description
1 polymer ?
#
loop_
_entity_poly.entity_id
_entity_poly.type
_entity_poly.pdbx_seq_one_letter_code
_entity_poly.pdbx_strand_id
1 'polypeptide(L)'
;MNTYPNGTPSRMLQYSKEDLIRMIETHERERQRDHELLRDALSRQEYLVRRVTELEKDRQQPDGYHGTSSWISKIVFALQNENKPLRSPELIRLLEQRESVLAEHHNKVQYFSAFLSNAVNYGRVVQQKVKGVRGYYYLLPEWIDGAGQVKAEYKRWML
;
A
#
# COMPACT_ATOMS: atom_id res chain seq x y z
N MET A 1 20.31 -59.83 6.78
CA MET A 1 19.00 -60.29 7.28
C MET A 1 18.09 -59.08 7.38
N ASN A 2 17.18 -58.91 6.42
CA ASN A 2 16.19 -57.84 6.39
C ASN A 2 14.86 -58.40 6.91
N THR A 3 14.37 -57.89 8.03
CA THR A 3 13.02 -58.20 8.54
C THR A 3 12.14 -56.97 8.35
N TYR A 4 11.28 -57.02 7.32
CA TYR A 4 10.15 -56.11 7.21
C TYR A 4 9.15 -56.45 8.33
N PRO A 5 8.66 -55.48 9.12
CA PRO A 5 7.59 -55.76 10.06
C PRO A 5 6.29 -56.02 9.27
N ASN A 6 5.78 -57.22 9.49
CA ASN A 6 4.50 -57.73 8.99
C ASN A 6 3.39 -56.68 9.11
N GLY A 7 2.71 -56.41 7.99
CA GLY A 7 1.47 -55.67 7.98
C GLY A 7 0.43 -56.36 8.86
N THR A 8 -0.36 -55.57 9.57
CA THR A 8 -1.44 -56.03 10.45
C THR A 8 -2.76 -56.05 9.67
N PRO A 9 -3.23 -57.18 9.10
CA PRO A 9 -4.51 -57.22 8.41
C PRO A 9 -5.54 -57.80 9.38
N SER A 10 -5.88 -57.10 10.47
CA SER A 10 -6.79 -57.70 11.49
C SER A 10 -7.67 -56.74 12.29
N ARG A 11 -7.74 -55.44 11.96
CA ARG A 11 -8.76 -54.53 12.55
C ARG A 11 -9.98 -54.29 11.67
N MET A 12 -9.95 -54.64 10.38
CA MET A 12 -11.08 -54.43 9.46
C MET A 12 -12.16 -55.52 9.54
N LEU A 13 -11.88 -56.68 10.16
CA LEU A 13 -12.79 -57.84 10.19
C LEU A 13 -13.89 -57.77 11.27
N GLN A 14 -13.98 -56.68 12.04
CA GLN A 14 -14.98 -56.50 13.10
C GLN A 14 -16.13 -55.55 12.73
N TYR A 15 -16.03 -54.84 11.60
CA TYR A 15 -17.04 -53.89 11.16
C TYR A 15 -18.02 -54.56 10.21
N SER A 16 -19.31 -54.27 10.38
CA SER A 16 -20.30 -54.68 9.37
C SER A 16 -20.02 -53.97 8.05
N LYS A 17 -20.52 -54.53 6.95
CA LYS A 17 -20.39 -53.92 5.61
C LYS A 17 -20.93 -52.49 5.63
N GLU A 18 -22.03 -52.27 6.36
CA GLU A 18 -22.68 -50.98 6.53
C GLU A 18 -21.82 -49.99 7.32
N ASP A 19 -21.06 -50.45 8.32
CA ASP A 19 -20.13 -49.61 9.07
C ASP A 19 -18.91 -49.21 8.22
N LEU A 20 -18.41 -50.13 7.39
CA LEU A 20 -17.33 -49.84 6.44
C LEU A 20 -17.77 -48.81 5.39
N ILE A 21 -18.99 -48.92 4.86
CA ILE A 21 -19.56 -47.93 3.93
C ILE A 21 -19.67 -46.55 4.60
N ARG A 22 -20.21 -46.48 5.82
CA ARG A 22 -20.32 -45.22 6.57
C ARG A 22 -18.94 -44.59 6.83
N MET A 23 -17.94 -45.39 7.21
CA MET A 23 -16.57 -44.89 7.40
C MET A 23 -15.98 -44.34 6.11
N ILE A 24 -16.17 -45.01 4.97
CA ILE A 24 -15.68 -44.55 3.67
C ILE A 24 -16.34 -43.23 3.30
N GLU A 25 -17.67 -43.11 3.44
CA GLU A 25 -18.39 -41.87 3.16
C GLU A 25 -17.95 -40.71 4.05
N THR A 26 -17.72 -40.94 5.34
CA THR A 26 -17.21 -39.92 6.26
C THR A 26 -15.81 -39.46 5.83
N HIS A 27 -14.91 -40.39 5.55
CA HIS A 27 -13.55 -40.06 5.09
C HIS A 27 -13.54 -39.37 3.73
N GLU A 28 -14.48 -39.67 2.83
CA GLU A 28 -14.65 -38.94 1.58
C GLU A 28 -15.08 -37.50 1.79
N ARG A 29 -16.05 -37.26 2.69
CA ARG A 29 -16.49 -35.90 3.04
C ARG A 29 -15.38 -35.09 3.72
N GLU A 30 -14.61 -35.73 4.61
CA GLU A 30 -13.45 -35.11 5.25
C GLU A 30 -12.39 -34.73 4.22
N ARG A 31 -12.01 -35.66 3.34
CA ARG A 31 -11.04 -35.38 2.25
C ARG A 31 -11.49 -34.25 1.34
N GLN A 32 -12.78 -34.22 0.98
CA GLN A 32 -13.33 -33.16 0.14
C GLN A 32 -13.23 -31.80 0.83
N ARG A 33 -13.59 -31.73 2.11
CA ARG A 33 -13.48 -30.50 2.92
C ARG A 33 -12.03 -30.04 3.04
N ASP A 34 -11.11 -30.95 3.31
CA ASP A 34 -9.68 -30.64 3.41
C ASP A 34 -9.13 -30.13 2.09
N HIS A 35 -9.56 -30.71 0.96
CA HIS A 35 -9.18 -30.23 -0.38
C HIS A 35 -9.68 -28.81 -0.67
N GLU A 36 -10.91 -28.49 -0.27
CA GLU A 36 -11.47 -27.13 -0.42
C GLU A 36 -10.68 -26.13 0.43
N LEU A 37 -10.40 -26.46 1.70
CA LEU A 37 -9.59 -25.63 2.58
C LEU A 37 -8.17 -25.41 2.05
N LEU A 38 -7.54 -26.46 1.51
CA LEU A 38 -6.21 -26.36 0.91
C LEU A 38 -6.21 -25.47 -0.33
N ARG A 39 -7.22 -25.60 -1.20
CA ARG A 39 -7.35 -24.74 -2.39
C ARG A 39 -7.51 -23.27 -2.00
N ASP A 40 -8.34 -22.98 -1.02
CA ASP A 40 -8.54 -21.62 -0.51
C ASP A 40 -7.27 -21.07 0.13
N ALA A 41 -6.56 -21.88 0.92
CA ALA A 41 -5.30 -21.50 1.56
C ALA A 41 -4.22 -21.19 0.51
N LEU A 42 -4.05 -22.04 -0.51
CA LEU A 42 -3.11 -21.83 -1.60
C LEU A 42 -3.43 -20.54 -2.37
N SER A 43 -4.71 -20.31 -2.68
CA SER A 43 -5.13 -19.10 -3.41
C SER A 43 -4.83 -17.83 -2.60
N ARG A 44 -5.03 -17.86 -1.28
CA ARG A 44 -4.66 -16.76 -0.37
C ARG A 44 -3.15 -16.58 -0.31
N GLN A 45 -2.38 -17.66 -0.23
CA GLN A 45 -0.92 -17.61 -0.21
C GLN A 45 -0.37 -16.98 -1.49
N GLU A 46 -0.85 -17.38 -2.66
CA GLU A 46 -0.45 -16.80 -3.95
C GLU A 46 -0.74 -15.30 -4.01
N TYR A 47 -1.93 -14.88 -3.57
CA TYR A 47 -2.27 -13.45 -3.47
C TYR A 47 -1.31 -12.69 -2.55
N LEU A 48 -1.02 -13.23 -1.37
CA LEU A 48 -0.12 -12.60 -0.41
C LEU A 48 1.31 -12.51 -0.92
N VAL A 49 1.84 -13.57 -1.54
CA VAL A 49 3.19 -13.58 -2.14
C VAL A 49 3.29 -12.50 -3.22
N ARG A 50 2.28 -12.41 -4.09
CA ARG A 50 2.22 -11.36 -5.11
C ARG A 50 2.20 -9.97 -4.48
N ARG A 51 1.40 -9.78 -3.43
CA ARG A 51 1.27 -8.48 -2.77
C ARG A 51 2.55 -8.05 -2.05
N VAL A 52 3.23 -8.99 -1.39
CA VAL A 52 4.54 -8.75 -0.76
C VAL A 52 5.57 -8.37 -1.81
N THR A 53 5.62 -9.09 -2.92
CA THR A 53 6.54 -8.80 -4.04
C THR A 53 6.32 -7.39 -4.60
N GLU A 54 5.06 -6.96 -4.78
CA GLU A 54 4.72 -5.61 -5.22
C GLU A 54 5.21 -4.54 -4.22
N LEU A 55 5.01 -4.78 -2.92
CA LEU A 55 5.44 -3.86 -1.86
C LEU A 55 6.97 -3.79 -1.73
N GLU A 56 7.68 -4.91 -1.89
CA GLU A 56 9.14 -4.95 -1.87
C GLU A 56 9.75 -4.16 -3.03
N LYS A 57 9.17 -4.26 -4.23
CA LYS A 57 9.55 -3.43 -5.37
C LYS A 57 9.36 -1.94 -5.09
N ASP A 58 8.25 -1.57 -4.44
CA ASP A 58 7.98 -0.18 -4.05
C ASP A 58 9.00 0.34 -3.01
N ARG A 59 9.50 -0.52 -2.12
CA ARG A 59 10.55 -0.16 -1.13
C ARG A 59 11.93 0.02 -1.74
N GLN A 60 12.21 -0.60 -2.89
CA GLN A 60 13.51 -0.57 -3.54
C GLN A 60 13.69 0.62 -4.49
N GLN A 61 12.75 1.58 -4.54
CA GLN A 61 12.94 2.77 -5.37
C GLN A 61 14.13 3.61 -4.88
N PRO A 62 15.08 3.96 -5.76
CA PRO A 62 16.36 4.55 -5.37
C PRO A 62 16.22 5.97 -4.81
N ASP A 63 15.14 6.66 -5.15
CA ASP A 63 14.84 8.01 -4.66
C ASP A 63 13.99 8.02 -3.38
N GLY A 64 13.60 6.85 -2.86
CA GLY A 64 12.77 6.73 -1.66
C GLY A 64 11.28 7.02 -1.90
N TYR A 65 10.84 7.11 -3.16
CA TYR A 65 9.42 7.23 -3.47
C TYR A 65 8.70 5.89 -3.29
N HIS A 66 7.54 5.94 -2.64
CA HIS A 66 6.70 4.76 -2.42
C HIS A 66 5.31 5.03 -2.99
N GLY A 67 4.98 4.43 -4.13
CA GLY A 67 3.69 4.54 -4.80
C GLY A 67 2.52 4.05 -3.96
N THR A 68 2.76 3.18 -2.98
CA THR A 68 1.73 2.74 -2.02
C THR A 68 1.50 3.70 -0.86
N SER A 69 2.30 4.75 -0.73
CA SER A 69 2.14 5.74 0.34
C SER A 69 0.87 6.59 0.19
N SER A 70 0.43 7.18 1.31
CA SER A 70 -0.66 8.13 1.31
C SER A 70 -0.36 9.34 0.41
N TRP A 71 -1.40 9.97 -0.15
CA TRP A 71 -1.25 11.22 -0.91
C TRP A 71 -0.52 12.32 -0.12
N ILE A 72 -0.72 12.37 1.19
CA ILE A 72 -0.03 13.34 2.06
C ILE A 72 1.47 13.05 2.11
N SER A 73 1.85 11.79 2.26
CA SER A 73 3.26 11.37 2.21
C SER A 73 3.88 11.68 0.85
N LYS A 74 3.15 11.47 -0.25
CA LYS A 74 3.59 11.81 -1.61
C LYS A 74 3.78 13.32 -1.80
N ILE A 75 2.90 14.14 -1.23
CA ILE A 75 3.04 15.61 -1.22
C ILE A 75 4.31 16.03 -0.47
N VAL A 76 4.52 15.49 0.73
CA VAL A 76 5.72 15.79 1.55
C VAL A 76 6.98 15.36 0.81
N PHE A 77 6.99 14.17 0.23
CA PHE A 77 8.10 13.69 -0.59
C PHE A 77 8.41 14.66 -1.75
N ALA A 78 7.40 15.09 -2.49
CA ALA A 78 7.60 16.01 -3.61
C ALA A 78 8.23 17.34 -3.16
N LEU A 79 7.79 17.89 -2.02
CA LEU A 79 8.38 19.09 -1.43
C LEU A 79 9.84 18.86 -0.99
N GLN A 80 10.13 17.72 -0.35
CA GLN A 80 11.49 17.36 0.09
C GLN A 80 12.44 17.17 -1.10
N ASN A 81 12.00 16.45 -2.12
CA ASN A 81 12.79 16.14 -3.31
C ASN A 81 13.12 17.40 -4.13
N GLU A 82 12.14 18.28 -4.31
CA GLU A 82 12.37 19.57 -5.01
C GLU A 82 13.10 20.61 -4.14
N ASN A 83 13.11 20.41 -2.82
CA ASN A 83 13.74 21.27 -1.83
C ASN A 83 13.41 22.78 -2.00
N LYS A 84 12.15 23.07 -2.33
CA LYS A 84 11.62 24.43 -2.47
C LYS A 84 10.11 24.47 -2.23
N PRO A 85 9.55 25.64 -1.85
CA PRO A 85 8.12 25.85 -1.83
C PRO A 85 7.49 25.59 -3.21
N LEU A 86 6.38 24.86 -3.24
CA LEU A 86 5.67 24.54 -4.49
C LEU A 86 4.22 24.99 -4.43
N ARG A 87 3.64 25.36 -5.57
CA ARG A 87 2.20 25.58 -5.69
C ARG A 87 1.49 24.29 -6.07
N SER A 88 0.16 24.28 -5.88
CA SER A 88 -0.68 23.12 -6.23
C SER A 88 -0.48 22.64 -7.68
N PRO A 89 -0.43 23.50 -8.72
CA PRO A 89 -0.19 23.03 -10.09
C PRO A 89 1.18 22.38 -10.29
N GLU A 90 2.20 22.81 -9.54
CA GLU A 90 3.56 22.26 -9.62
C GLU A 90 3.61 20.87 -8.97
N LEU A 91 2.99 20.73 -7.79
CA LEU A 91 2.82 19.43 -7.13
C LEU A 91 2.06 18.44 -8.00
N ILE A 92 0.97 18.87 -8.65
CA ILE A 92 0.21 18.01 -9.56
C ILE A 92 1.09 17.53 -10.73
N ARG A 93 1.85 18.44 -11.36
CA ARG A 93 2.75 18.10 -12.48
C ARG A 93 3.84 17.10 -12.10
N LEU A 94 4.37 17.19 -10.89
CA LEU A 94 5.40 16.26 -10.40
C LEU A 94 4.80 14.89 -10.11
N LEU A 95 3.64 14.85 -9.46
CA LEU A 95 3.02 13.61 -9.02
C LEU A 95 2.33 12.87 -10.17
N GLU A 96 1.77 13.56 -11.18
CA GLU A 96 1.13 12.90 -12.31
C GLU A 96 2.10 12.10 -13.19
N GLN A 97 3.40 12.41 -13.15
CA GLN A 97 4.43 11.63 -13.84
C GLN A 97 4.61 10.23 -13.24
N ARG A 98 4.21 10.06 -11.97
CA ARG A 98 4.40 8.83 -11.19
C ARG A 98 3.08 8.14 -10.84
N GLU A 99 1.99 8.88 -10.85
CA GLU A 99 0.67 8.44 -10.39
C GLU A 99 -0.36 8.49 -11.51
N SER A 100 -0.60 7.35 -12.17
CA SER A 100 -1.59 7.23 -13.26
C SER A 100 -2.98 7.69 -12.83
N VAL A 101 -3.40 7.38 -11.60
CA VAL A 101 -4.69 7.80 -11.03
C VAL A 101 -4.87 9.31 -11.05
N LEU A 102 -3.80 10.07 -10.79
CA LEU A 102 -3.85 11.53 -10.88
C LEU A 102 -3.72 12.00 -12.33
N ALA A 103 -2.89 11.33 -13.14
CA ALA A 103 -2.67 11.68 -14.54
C ALA A 103 -3.95 11.59 -15.39
N GLU A 104 -4.76 10.57 -15.14
CA GLU A 104 -5.99 10.26 -15.88
C GLU A 104 -7.24 10.97 -15.32
N HIS A 105 -7.14 11.63 -14.16
CA HIS A 105 -8.29 12.28 -13.55
C HIS A 105 -8.75 13.52 -14.34
N HIS A 106 -10.02 13.55 -14.71
CA HIS A 106 -10.63 14.63 -15.51
C HIS A 106 -10.50 16.04 -14.90
N ASN A 107 -10.54 16.14 -13.56
CA ASN A 107 -10.32 17.38 -12.83
C ASN A 107 -9.26 17.20 -11.73
N LYS A 108 -7.99 17.29 -12.11
CA LYS A 108 -6.84 17.07 -11.21
C LYS A 108 -6.80 18.05 -10.04
N VAL A 109 -7.14 19.31 -10.29
CA VAL A 109 -7.10 20.37 -9.27
C VAL A 109 -8.12 20.09 -8.17
N GLN A 110 -9.37 19.77 -8.54
CA GLN A 110 -10.41 19.47 -7.57
C GLN A 110 -10.07 18.21 -6.78
N TYR A 111 -9.66 17.13 -7.46
CA TYR A 111 -9.25 15.88 -6.84
C TYR A 111 -8.12 16.08 -5.83
N PHE A 112 -7.07 16.81 -6.24
CA PHE A 112 -5.87 17.00 -5.43
C PHE A 112 -6.08 17.97 -4.25
N SER A 113 -7.04 18.90 -4.36
CA SER A 113 -7.30 19.91 -3.34
C SER A 113 -7.70 19.33 -1.97
N ALA A 114 -8.41 18.19 -1.96
CA ALA A 114 -8.78 17.49 -0.73
C ALA A 114 -7.54 16.97 0.02
N PHE A 115 -6.58 16.38 -0.70
CA PHE A 115 -5.35 15.86 -0.09
C PHE A 115 -4.45 16.97 0.42
N LEU A 116 -4.34 18.09 -0.31
CA LEU A 116 -3.60 19.27 0.15
C LEU A 116 -4.23 19.86 1.42
N SER A 117 -5.55 19.99 1.46
CA SER A 117 -6.27 20.47 2.64
C SER A 117 -6.01 19.58 3.85
N ASN A 118 -6.05 18.26 3.67
CA ASN A 118 -5.73 17.31 4.74
C ASN A 118 -4.27 17.39 5.19
N ALA A 119 -3.33 17.55 4.25
CA ALA A 119 -1.91 17.71 4.58
C ALA A 119 -1.66 18.95 5.45
N VAL A 120 -2.36 20.05 5.15
CA VAL A 120 -2.34 21.28 5.96
C VAL A 120 -2.99 21.06 7.33
N ASN A 121 -4.18 20.45 7.37
CA ASN A 121 -4.92 20.20 8.60
C ASN A 121 -4.15 19.29 9.58
N TYR A 122 -3.40 18.31 9.07
CA TYR A 122 -2.54 17.45 9.89
C TYR A 122 -1.18 18.08 10.21
N GLY A 123 -0.94 19.35 9.82
CA GLY A 123 0.32 20.05 10.07
C GLY A 123 1.53 19.43 9.37
N ARG A 124 1.31 18.60 8.33
CA ARG A 124 2.39 17.98 7.55
C ARG A 124 2.96 18.95 6.52
N VAL A 125 2.18 19.96 6.15
CA VAL A 125 2.52 21.01 5.19
C VAL A 125 1.93 22.33 5.70
N VAL A 126 2.61 23.44 5.44
CA VAL A 126 2.17 24.80 5.77
C VAL A 126 1.79 25.53 4.49
N GLN A 127 0.65 26.23 4.49
CA GLN A 127 0.25 27.11 3.41
C GLN A 127 0.71 28.54 3.66
N GLN A 128 1.31 29.18 2.66
CA GLN A 128 1.74 30.56 2.72
C GLN A 128 1.16 31.37 1.57
N LYS A 129 0.52 32.49 1.91
CA LYS A 129 0.01 33.45 0.94
C LYS A 129 1.08 34.48 0.60
N VAL A 130 1.28 34.73 -0.69
CA VAL A 130 2.16 35.79 -1.21
C VAL A 130 1.30 36.83 -1.93
N LYS A 131 1.55 38.10 -1.64
CA LYS A 131 0.86 39.23 -2.28
C LYS A 131 1.18 39.24 -3.78
N GLY A 132 0.15 39.37 -4.62
CA GLY A 132 0.29 39.36 -6.08
C GLY A 132 0.27 37.97 -6.72
N VAL A 133 0.39 36.88 -5.95
CA VAL A 133 0.32 35.51 -6.47
C VAL A 133 -1.05 34.90 -6.21
N ARG A 134 -1.68 34.32 -7.25
CA ARG A 134 -2.92 33.56 -7.12
C ARG A 134 -2.64 32.19 -6.50
N GLY A 135 -3.44 31.79 -5.52
CA GLY A 135 -3.26 30.55 -4.76
C GLY A 135 -2.30 30.70 -3.58
N TYR A 136 -1.78 29.57 -3.11
CA TYR A 136 -0.85 29.44 -1.99
C TYR A 136 0.42 28.70 -2.43
N TYR A 137 1.51 28.99 -1.76
CA TYR A 137 2.67 28.10 -1.72
C TYR A 137 2.50 27.12 -0.57
N TYR A 138 2.93 25.90 -0.80
CA TYR A 138 2.97 24.82 0.17
C TYR A 138 4.41 24.58 0.57
N LEU A 139 4.66 24.48 1.87
CA LEU A 139 5.97 24.40 2.48
C LEU A 139 6.02 23.28 3.50
N LEU A 140 7.22 22.75 3.76
CA LEU A 140 7.41 21.88 4.90
C LEU A 140 7.46 22.69 6.21
N PRO A 141 6.93 22.17 7.33
CA PRO A 141 6.99 22.85 8.62
C PRO A 141 8.41 23.26 9.04
N GLU A 142 9.42 22.44 8.73
CA GLU A 142 10.83 22.73 9.00
C GLU A 142 11.40 23.95 8.25
N TRP A 143 10.68 24.46 7.24
CA TRP A 143 11.06 25.67 6.48
C TRP A 143 10.50 26.96 7.10
N ILE A 144 9.71 26.82 8.16
CA ILE A 144 9.19 27.92 8.97
C ILE A 144 10.09 28.08 10.19
N ASP A 145 10.45 29.31 10.53
CA ASP A 145 11.22 29.62 11.73
C ASP A 145 10.34 29.65 12.99
N GLY A 146 10.98 29.80 14.16
CA GLY A 146 10.27 29.86 15.44
C GLY A 146 9.33 31.06 15.59
N ALA A 147 9.40 32.05 14.70
CA ALA A 147 8.51 33.20 14.66
C ALA A 147 7.35 33.02 13.64
N GLY A 148 7.23 31.84 13.03
CA GLY A 148 6.20 31.56 12.03
C GLY A 148 6.50 32.16 10.64
N GLN A 149 7.73 32.62 10.39
CA GLN A 149 8.13 33.19 9.10
C GLN A 149 8.87 32.15 8.24
N VAL A 150 8.72 32.27 6.93
CA VAL A 150 9.46 31.41 5.98
C VAL A 150 10.95 31.79 6.01
N LYS A 151 11.83 30.80 6.19
CA LYS A 151 13.29 30.99 6.14
C LYS A 151 13.72 31.63 4.81
N ALA A 152 14.75 32.48 4.87
CA ALA A 152 15.18 33.30 3.73
C ALA A 152 15.56 32.48 2.49
N GLU A 153 16.19 31.32 2.66
CA GLU A 153 16.59 30.42 1.58
C GLU A 153 15.42 29.88 0.73
N TYR A 154 14.23 29.78 1.33
CA TYR A 154 13.01 29.30 0.67
C TYR A 154 12.16 30.46 0.13
N LYS A 155 12.21 31.61 0.80
CA LYS A 155 11.47 32.81 0.41
C LYS A 155 11.80 33.30 -1.01
N ARG A 156 13.06 33.12 -1.46
CA ARG A 156 13.50 33.50 -2.82
C ARG A 156 12.76 32.80 -3.96
N TRP A 157 12.14 31.65 -3.69
CA TRP A 157 11.41 30.85 -4.69
C TRP A 157 9.93 31.24 -4.80
N MET A 158 9.46 32.11 -3.92
CA MET A 158 8.04 32.43 -3.76
C MET A 158 7.63 33.75 -4.44
N LEU A 159 8.54 34.35 -5.24
CA LEU A 159 8.41 35.66 -5.88
C LEU A 159 8.56 35.55 -7.39
#